data_AF-W6L8P5-F1
#
_entry.id   AF-W6L8P5-F1
#
_cell.length_a   1.000
_cell.length_b   1.000
_cell.length_c   1.000
_cell.angle_alpha   90.00
_cell.angle_beta   90.00
_cell.angle_gamma   90.00
#
_symmetry.space_group_name_H-M   'P 1'
#
loop_
_entity.id
_entity.type
_entity.pdbx_description
1 polymer ?
#
loop_
_entity_poly.entity_id
_entity_poly.type
_entity_poly.pdbx_seq_one_letter_code
_entity_poly.pdbx_strand_id
1 'polypeptide(L)' 'MTSLALKDLHDTIEQYLDNIQSTGKSDLQPVILSSCLFQSEIHELTRCLQERNIHIEHERRSGNLKYL' A
#
# COMPACT_ATOMS: atom_id res chain seq x y z
N MET A 1 5.02 7.77 -10.16
CA MET A 1 4.39 6.45 -10.42
C MET A 1 3.32 6.26 -9.36
N THR A 2 2.06 6.22 -9.75
CA THR A 2 0.95 5.89 -8.84
C THR A 2 1.02 4.39 -8.54
N SER A 3 0.86 3.97 -7.27
CA SER A 3 0.79 2.53 -6.92
C SER A 3 -0.34 1.88 -7.72
N LEU A 4 -0.04 0.74 -8.35
CA LEU A 4 -1.02 0.00 -9.14
C LEU A 4 -2.17 -0.47 -8.24
N ALA A 5 -1.87 -1.02 -7.06
CA ALA A 5 -2.91 -1.43 -6.11
C ALA A 5 -3.77 -0.28 -5.59
N LEU A 6 -3.21 0.93 -5.43
CA LEU A 6 -4.00 2.11 -5.07
C LEU A 6 -4.97 2.49 -6.19
N LYS A 7 -4.51 2.44 -7.44
CA LYS A 7 -5.36 2.70 -8.59
C LYS A 7 -6.46 1.65 -8.71
N ASP A 8 -6.11 0.37 -8.58
CA ASP A 8 -7.06 -0.73 -8.65
C ASP A 8 -8.11 -0.63 -7.54
N LEU A 9 -7.71 -0.24 -6.32
CA LEU A 9 -8.65 0.03 -5.22
C LEU A 9 -9.60 1.18 -5.54
N HIS A 10 -9.08 2.28 -6.08
CA HIS A 10 -9.89 3.42 -6.49
C HIS A 10 -10.92 3.01 -7.54
N ASP A 11 -10.48 2.36 -8.62
CA ASP A 11 -11.34 1.91 -9.71
C ASP A 11 -12.40 0.90 -9.22
N THR A 12 -12.04 0.02 -8.28
CA THR A 12 -12.98 -0.93 -7.67
C THR A 12 -14.03 -0.24 -6.80
N ILE A 13 -13.66 0.81 -6.07
CA ILE A 13 -14.61 1.61 -5.26
C ILE A 13 -15.60 2.34 -6.16
N GLU A 14 -15.11 3.02 -7.20
CA GLU A 14 -15.98 3.72 -8.17
C GLU A 14 -16.96 2.75 -8.81
N GLN A 15 -16.47 1.59 -9.28
CA GLN A 15 -17.33 0.56 -9.86
C GLN A 15 -18.39 0.03 -8.86
N TYR A 16 -18.01 -0.14 -7.59
CA TYR A 16 -18.96 -0.54 -6.55
C TYR A 16 -20.07 0.51 -6.35
N LEU A 17 -19.70 1.79 -6.30
CA LEU A 17 -20.64 2.91 -6.13
C LEU A 17 -21.57 3.06 -7.34
N ASP A 18 -21.02 2.98 -8.56
CA ASP A 18 -21.78 3.02 -9.81
C ASP A 18 -22.81 1.88 -9.89
N ASN A 19 -22.43 0.67 -9.45
CA ASN A 19 -23.33 -0.48 -9.40
C ASN A 19 -24.47 -0.30 -8.39
N ILE A 20 -24.20 0.28 -7.21
CA ILE A 20 -25.24 0.64 -6.24
C ILE A 20 -26.18 1.67 -6.83
N GLN A 21 -25.65 2.71 -7.47
CA GLN A 21 -26.46 3.78 -8.03
C GLN A 21 -27.36 3.29 -9.17
N SER A 22 -26.86 2.39 -10.01
CA SER A 22 -27.58 1.88 -11.18
C SER A 22 -28.58 0.77 -10.86
N THR A 23 -28.27 -0.14 -9.92
CA THR A 23 -29.09 -1.34 -9.66
C THR A 23 -29.70 -1.41 -8.26
N GLY A 24 -29.30 -0.51 -7.36
CA GLY A 24 -29.71 -0.52 -5.95
C GLY A 24 -29.04 -1.62 -5.12
N LYS A 25 -28.12 -2.41 -5.70
CA LYS A 25 -27.39 -3.49 -5.03
C LYS A 25 -25.97 -3.57 -5.58
N SER A 26 -25.02 -3.96 -4.74
CA SER A 26 -23.65 -4.26 -5.19
C SER A 26 -22.96 -5.16 -4.18
N ASP A 27 -21.94 -5.88 -4.62
CA ASP A 27 -21.12 -6.73 -3.76
C ASP A 27 -19.91 -5.95 -3.26
N LEU A 28 -19.74 -5.88 -1.94
CA LEU A 28 -18.64 -5.18 -1.29
C LEU A 28 -17.35 -6.03 -1.24
N GLN A 29 -17.44 -7.34 -1.47
CA GLN A 29 -16.31 -8.26 -1.39
C GLN A 29 -15.11 -7.85 -2.28
N PRO A 30 -15.28 -7.37 -3.53
CA PRO A 30 -14.16 -6.91 -4.35
C PRO A 30 -13.42 -5.70 -3.75
N VAL A 31 -14.17 -4.74 -3.17
CA VAL A 31 -13.59 -3.56 -2.51
C VAL A 31 -12.74 -3.97 -1.30
N ILE A 32 -13.25 -4.92 -0.50
CA ILE A 32 -12.53 -5.45 0.66
C ILE A 32 -11.24 -6.14 0.21
N LEU A 33 -11.30 -6.99 -0.82
CA LEU A 33 -10.13 -7.68 -1.34
C LEU A 33 -9.07 -6.69 -1.86
N SER A 34 -9.48 -5.72 -2.67
CA SER A 34 -8.57 -4.70 -3.19
C SER A 34 -7.97 -3.83 -2.07
N SER A 35 -8.73 -3.59 -1.00
CA SER A 35 -8.25 -2.87 0.17
C SER A 35 -7.15 -3.65 0.90
N CYS A 36 -7.32 -4.96 1.06
CA CYS A 36 -6.32 -5.83 1.66
C CYS A 36 -5.02 -5.88 0.84
N LEU A 37 -5.13 -5.93 -0.50
CA LEU A 37 -3.96 -5.90 -1.38
C LEU A 37 -3.17 -4.60 -1.24
N PHE A 38 -3.85 -3.45 -1.28
CA PHE A 38 -3.21 -2.15 -1.08
C PHE A 38 -2.56 -2.03 0.31
N GLN A 39 -3.24 -2.51 1.36
CA GLN A 39 -2.67 -2.55 2.70
C GLN A 39 -1.41 -3.42 2.78
N SER A 40 -1.37 -4.56 2.06
CA SER A 40 -0.18 -5.42 2.00
C SER A 40 1.01 -4.69 1.38
N GLU A 41 0.81 -3.93 0.30
CA GLU A 41 1.89 -3.12 -0.30
C GLU A 41 2.43 -2.09 0.70
N ILE A 42 1.56 -1.39 1.44
CA ILE A 42 1.99 -0.44 2.45
C ILE A 42 2.80 -1.12 3.55
N HIS A 43 2.37 -2.30 4.02
CA HIS A 43 3.10 -3.05 5.03
C HIS A 43 4.49 -3.46 4.54
N GLU A 44 4.61 -3.91 3.29
CA GLU A 44 5.91 -4.26 2.71
C GLU A 44 6.83 -3.06 2.61
N LEU A 45 6.34 -1.93 2.11
CA LEU A 45 7.13 -0.68 2.04
C LEU A 45 7.58 -0.21 3.43
N THR A 46 6.70 -0.33 4.43
CA THR A 46 7.00 0.02 5.81
C THR A 46 8.09 -0.89 6.39
N ARG A 47 8.00 -2.20 6.15
CA ARG A 47 9.03 -3.17 6.54
C ARG A 47 10.38 -2.83 5.90
N CYS A 48 10.40 -2.61 4.58
CA CYS A 48 11.64 -2.25 3.88
C CYS A 48 12.25 -0.94 4.41
N LEU A 49 11.42 0.06 4.74
CA LEU A 49 11.88 1.30 5.36
C LEU A 49 12.51 1.04 6.73
N GLN A 50 11.88 0.21 7.57
CA GLN A 50 12.38 -0.17 8.89
C GLN A 50 13.72 -0.91 8.79
N GLU A 51 13.82 -1.91 7.90
CA GLU A 51 15.06 -2.66 7.67
C GLU A 51 16.21 -1.75 7.24
N ARG A 52 15.96 -0.82 6.30
CA ARG A 52 16.97 0.14 5.86
C ARG A 52 17.36 1.11 6.96
N ASN A 53 16.41 1.55 7.78
CA ASN A 53 16.69 2.42 8.92
C ASN A 53 17.58 1.72 9.96
N ILE A 54 17.26 0.46 10.31
CA ILE A 54 18.09 -0.37 11.20
C ILE A 54 19.50 -0.51 10.64
N HIS A 55 19.64 -0.78 9.33
CA HIS A 55 20.94 -0.89 8.69
C HIS A 55 21.74 0.42 8.76
N ILE A 56 21.10 1.57 8.47
CA ILE A 56 21.73 2.89 8.59
C ILE A 56 22.19 3.15 10.03
N GLU A 57 21.34 2.88 11.02
CA GLU A 57 21.72 3.06 12.43
C GLU A 57 22.86 2.12 12.85
N HIS A 58 22.91 0.90 12.33
CA HIS A 58 24.01 -0.03 12.55
C HIS A 58 25.33 0.49 11.95
N GLU A 59 25.32 0.93 10.69
CA GLU A 59 26.50 1.51 10.02
C GLU A 59 26.99 2.77 10.72
N ARG A 60 26.08 3.55 11.30
CA ARG A 60 26.39 4.78 12.06
C ARG A 60 27.11 4.45 13.35
N ARG A 61 26.61 3.46 14.09
CA ARG A 61 27.24 2.99 15.36
C ARG A 61 28.59 2.32 15.11
N SER A 62 28.73 1.64 13.99
CA SER A 62 29.97 0.94 13.61
C SER A 62 31.06 1.86 13.04
N GLY A 63 30.77 3.16 12.85
CA GLY A 63 31.72 4.13 12.27
C GLY A 63 31.96 3.97 10.76
N ASN A 64 31.16 3.12 10.09
CA ASN A 64 31.28 2.84 8.66
C ASN A 64 30.53 3.85 7.77
N LEU A 65 29.57 4.58 8.36
CA LEU A 65 28.88 5.67 7.68
C LEU A 65 29.82 6.88 7.54
N LYS A 66 30.51 6.93 6.39
CA LYS A 66 31.25 8.13 5.97
C LYS A 66 30.23 9.20 5.59
N TYR A 67 30.21 10.29 6.34
CA TYR A 67 29.45 11.49 6.01
C TYR A 67 29.73 11.88 4.54
N LEU A 68 28.67 11.87 3.72
CA LEU A 68 28.64 12.55 2.42
C LEU A 68 28.37 14.03 2.67
#